data_AF-A0A7J6W802-F1
#
_entry.id   AF-A0A7J6W802-F1
#
_cell.length_a   1.000
_cell.length_b   1.000
_cell.length_c   1.000
_cell.angle_alpha   90.00
_cell.angle_beta   90.00
_cell.angle_gamma   90.00
#
_symmetry.space_group_name_H-M   'P 1'
#
loop_
_entity.id
_entity.type
_entity.pdbx_description
1 polymer ?
#
loop_
_entity_poly.entity_id
_entity_poly.type
_entity_poly.pdbx_seq_one_letter_code
_entity_poly.pdbx_strand_id
1 'polypeptide(L)' 'MKVWMYLPYAVAWVIWKHRNGRVFDDKVSQVSRMMMEIKALTWYWCSNWSGRSRLSGSVVGTLAATGIG' A
#
# COMPACT_ATOMS: atom_id res chain seq x y z
N MET A 1 -14.74 4.08 6.27
CA MET A 1 -13.94 2.83 6.41
C MET A 1 -13.31 2.49 5.05
N LYS A 2 -12.01 2.75 4.85
CA LYS A 2 -11.33 2.50 3.57
C LYS A 2 -10.69 1.10 3.46
N VAL A 3 -10.57 0.38 4.58
CA VAL A 3 -9.95 -0.95 4.67
C VAL A 3 -10.57 -1.95 3.68
N TRP A 4 -11.90 -1.99 3.62
CA TRP A 4 -12.64 -2.90 2.74
C TRP A 4 -12.36 -2.69 1.25
N MET A 5 -11.96 -1.48 0.85
CA MET A 5 -11.57 -1.21 -0.53
C MET A 5 -10.17 -1.78 -0.83
N TYR A 6 -9.23 -1.71 0.10
CA TYR A 6 -7.84 -2.13 -0.10
C TYR A 6 -7.60 -3.63 0.11
N LEU A 7 -8.42 -4.28 0.94
CA LEU A 7 -8.29 -5.69 1.27
C LEU A 7 -8.26 -6.62 0.04
N PRO A 8 -9.19 -6.55 -0.94
CA PRO A 8 -9.15 -7.45 -2.09
C PRO A 8 -7.89 -7.28 -2.95
N TYR A 9 -7.42 -6.03 -3.12
CA TYR A 9 -6.18 -5.75 -3.84
C TYR A 9 -4.95 -6.30 -3.10
N ALA A 10 -4.93 -6.19 -1.77
CA ALA A 10 -3.83 -6.69 -0.96
C ALA A 10 -3.77 -8.23 -1.00
N VAL A 11 -4.92 -8.89 -0.93
CA VAL A 11 -5.04 -10.35 -1.08
C VAL A 11 -4.54 -10.79 -2.47
N ALA A 12 -5.05 -10.19 -3.54
CA ALA A 12 -4.66 -10.54 -4.90
C ALA A 12 -3.15 -10.34 -5.14
N TRP A 13 -2.58 -9.24 -4.66
CA TRP A 13 -1.16 -8.95 -4.76
C TRP A 13 -0.29 -9.98 -4.04
N VAL A 14 -0.64 -10.31 -2.80
CA VAL A 14 0.12 -11.29 -2.00
C VAL A 14 0.05 -12.68 -2.64
N ILE A 15 -1.14 -13.11 -3.11
CA ILE A 15 -1.29 -14.38 -3.83
C ILE A 15 -0.41 -14.41 -5.09
N TRP A 16 -0.46 -13.35 -5.91
CA TRP A 16 0.34 -13.25 -7.12
C TRP A 16 1.84 -13.35 -6.82
N LYS A 17 2.33 -12.59 -5.83
CA LYS A 17 3.73 -12.60 -5.39
C LYS A 17 4.18 -14.00 -4.95
N HIS A 18 3.39 -14.68 -4.11
CA HIS A 18 3.75 -16.02 -3.64
C HIS A 18 3.68 -17.08 -4.74
N ARG A 19 2.71 -16.99 -5.66
CA ARG A 19 2.66 -17.87 -6.84
C ARG A 19 3.90 -17.71 -7.70
N ASN A 20 4.30 -16.48 -8.01
CA ASN A 20 5.51 -16.23 -8.81
C ASN A 20 6.78 -16.67 -8.06
N GLY A 21 6.86 -16.44 -6.76
CA GLY A 21 7.99 -16.94 -5.96
C GLY A 21 8.11 -18.47 -5.97
N ARG A 22 7.00 -19.20 -6.01
CA ARG A 22 7.03 -20.66 -6.16
C ARG A 22 7.46 -21.09 -7.57
N VAL A 23 6.95 -20.41 -8.60
CA VAL A 23 7.21 -20.77 -10.00
C VAL A 23 8.65 -20.44 -10.43
N PHE A 24 9.18 -19.30 -10.00
CA PHE A 24 10.48 -18.80 -10.47
C PHE A 24 11.62 -19.03 -9.48
N ASP A 25 11.35 -19.10 -8.17
CA ASP A 25 12.39 -19.20 -7.13
C ASP A 25 12.29 -20.48 -6.28
N ASP A 26 11.34 -21.37 -6.55
CA ASP A 26 11.01 -22.56 -5.73
C ASP A 26 10.78 -22.24 -4.23
N LYS A 27 10.35 -21.01 -3.92
CA LYS A 27 10.16 -20.55 -2.54
C LYS A 27 8.79 -20.96 -2.02
N VAL A 28 8.74 -21.94 -1.11
CA VAL A 28 7.52 -22.33 -0.41
C VAL A 28 7.32 -21.49 0.85
N SER A 29 6.31 -20.63 0.82
CA SER A 29 5.87 -19.81 1.95
C SER A 29 4.65 -20.41 2.66
N GLN A 30 4.67 -20.35 3.99
CA GLN A 30 3.55 -20.75 4.86
C GLN A 30 2.37 -19.77 4.75
N VAL A 31 1.14 -20.28 4.92
CA VAL A 31 -0.10 -19.47 4.87
C VAL A 31 -0.11 -18.38 5.95
N SER A 32 0.42 -18.66 7.14
CA SER A 32 0.56 -17.70 8.24
C SER A 32 1.34 -16.45 7.82
N ARG A 33 2.43 -16.63 7.07
CA ARG A 33 3.23 -15.54 6.51
C ARG A 33 2.44 -14.72 5.49
N MET A 34 1.68 -15.38 4.62
CA MET A 34 0.83 -14.68 3.64
C MET A 34 -0.23 -13.83 4.35
N MET A 35 -0.85 -14.35 5.41
CA MET A 35 -1.83 -13.59 6.20
C MET A 35 -1.21 -12.36 6.87
N MET A 36 0.02 -12.48 7.38
CA MET A 36 0.75 -11.36 7.96
C MET A 36 1.08 -10.30 6.89
N GLU A 37 1.54 -10.72 5.70
CA GLU A 37 1.81 -9.82 4.57
C GLU A 37 0.54 -9.08 4.12
N ILE A 38 -0.61 -9.76 4.03
CA ILE A 38 -1.89 -9.13 3.69
C ILE A 38 -2.27 -8.05 4.71
N LYS A 39 -2.17 -8.37 6.02
CA LYS A 39 -2.49 -7.41 7.09
C LYS A 39 -1.56 -6.20 7.05
N ALA A 40 -0.26 -6.42 6.89
CA ALA A 40 0.73 -5.35 6.82
C ALA A 40 0.52 -4.45 5.60
N LEU A 41 0.28 -5.04 4.43
CA LEU A 41 0.05 -4.30 3.18
C LEU A 41 -1.25 -3.50 3.23
N THR A 42 -2.33 -4.11 3.75
CA THR A 42 -3.61 -3.43 3.94
C THR A 42 -3.47 -2.25 4.90
N TRP A 43 -2.77 -2.45 6.01
CA TRP A 43 -2.49 -1.37 6.97
C TRP A 43 -1.68 -0.25 6.33
N TYR A 44 -0.61 -0.59 5.60
CA TYR A 44 0.24 0.37 4.92
C TYR A 44 -0.54 1.21 3.89
N TRP A 45 -1.37 0.59 3.05
CA TRP A 45 -2.17 1.34 2.08
C TRP A 45 -3.25 2.20 2.73
N CYS A 46 -3.85 1.73 3.82
CA CYS A 46 -4.81 2.51 4.57
C CYS A 46 -4.15 3.71 5.28
N SER A 47 -2.97 3.52 5.85
CA SER A 47 -2.25 4.57 6.60
C SER A 47 -1.62 5.60 5.67
N ASN A 48 -1.06 5.18 4.54
CA ASN A 48 -0.35 6.05 3.60
C ASN A 48 -1.31 6.92 2.76
N TRP A 49 -2.58 6.55 2.62
CA TRP A 49 -3.61 7.43 2.06
C TRP A 49 -3.80 8.70 2.90
N SER A 50 -3.77 8.57 4.23
CA SER A 50 -3.90 9.70 5.17
C SER A 50 -2.77 10.74 5.03
N GLY A 51 -1.60 10.33 4.52
CA GLY A 51 -0.46 11.21 4.29
C GLY A 51 -0.46 11.89 2.92
N ARG A 52 -1.10 11.30 1.90
CA ARG A 52 -1.11 11.85 0.53
C ARG A 52 -2.01 13.08 0.39
N SER A 53 -3.03 13.24 1.23
CA SER A 53 -3.83 14.47 1.31
C SER A 53 -3.09 15.65 1.95
N ARG A 54 -2.01 15.42 2.71
CA ARG A 54 -1.16 16.52 3.25
C ARG A 54 -0.26 17.15 2.19
N LEU A 55 0.21 16.37 1.22
CA LEU A 55 1.12 16.88 0.19
C LEU A 55 0.42 17.68 -0.92
N SER A 56 -0.89 17.47 -1.11
CA SER A 56 -1.70 18.32 -2.01
C SER A 56 -1.92 19.73 -1.42
N GLY A 57 -2.11 19.85 -0.10
CA GLY A 57 -2.30 21.15 0.57
C GLY A 57 -1.00 21.91 0.86
N SER A 58 0.11 21.20 1.11
CA SER A 58 1.36 21.85 1.50
C SER A 58 2.08 22.52 0.33
N VAL A 59 2.16 21.89 -0.84
CA VAL A 59 2.91 22.47 -1.96
C VAL A 59 2.14 23.62 -2.61
N VAL A 60 0.81 23.52 -2.69
CA VAL A 60 -0.04 24.60 -3.24
C VAL A 60 -0.13 25.79 -2.27
N GLY A 61 -0.20 25.55 -0.96
CA GLY A 61 -0.23 26.61 0.04
C GLY A 61 1.09 27.37 0.19
N THR A 62 2.23 26.69 0.08
CA THR A 62 3.54 27.35 0.17
C THR A 62 3.87 28.16 -1.10
N LEU A 63 3.54 27.66 -2.29
CA LEU A 63 3.77 28.40 -3.54
C LEU A 63 2.88 29.65 -3.67
N ALA A 64 1.66 29.64 -3.13
CA ALA A 64 0.81 30.82 -3.07
C ALA A 64 1.28 31.85 -2.03
N ALA A 65 2.00 31.43 -0.98
CA ALA A 65 2.47 32.30 0.10
C ALA A 65 3.82 32.97 -0.17
N THR A 66 4.67 32.42 -1.04
CA THR A 66 6.01 32.98 -1.33
C THR A 66 6.08 33.99 -2.46
N GLY A 67 4.96 34.30 -3.16
CA GLY A 67 4.92 35.41 -4.11
C GLY A 67 6.01 35.38 -5.18
N ILE A 68 6.47 34.20 -5.59
CA ILE A 68 7.36 34.07 -6.74
C ILE A 68 6.44 33.93 -7.95
N GLY A 69 6.09 35.10 -8.51
CA GLY A 69 5.42 35.23 -9.80
C GLY A 69 6.34 34.92 -10.96
#